data_AF-A0A9R1R212-F1
#
_entry.id   AF-A0A9R1R212-F1
#
_cell.length_a   1.000
_cell.length_b   1.000
_cell.length_c   1.000
_cell.angle_alpha   90.00
_cell.angle_beta   90.00
_cell.angle_gamma   90.00
#
_symmetry.space_group_name_H-M   'P 1'
#
loop_
_entity.id
_entity.type
_entity.pdbx_description
1 polymer ?
#
loop_
_entity_poly.entity_id
_entity_poly.type
_entity_poly.pdbx_seq_one_letter_code
_entity_poly.pdbx_strand_id
1 'polypeptide(L)'
;MYGQMLLILTKSVNRCFEKNPKFDMAPLLGGTDAVFLSLIRAFSWNPATFLHAYTCLPLAQATRQAASTVLQDIADSGVLFALLMCDHKVISLVGAQKATLHPDDILLLANFILSSESFRTSESFSPICLPRYNPMAFLYAYVHFFDENTYLTLLTPRSDAFFDLKDSRARIQDVLLKSNVLLEVQRSLHENVLRVEDVPIDPTSQSTSAPAQSSQGLNSQPLSSDEAIGGPAGLWHFIYKSVYLDQLYKAYQKVYASMHDKATGPHKTQFRRTEDYVMLSWITQDFELYAAFSPLADKTQAIKICNRVCQWIRDLEDRVFIYGESTIAW
;
A
#
# COMPACT_ATOMS: atom_id res chain seq x y z
N MET A 1 -2.52 16.53 2.48
CA MET A 1 -3.56 17.59 2.50
C MET A 1 -3.74 18.27 1.16
N TYR A 2 -2.77 19.09 0.67
CA TYR A 2 -2.93 19.82 -0.61
C TYR A 2 -3.28 18.91 -1.81
N GLY A 3 -2.63 17.75 -1.94
CA GLY A 3 -2.96 16.78 -2.99
C GLY A 3 -4.42 16.30 -2.95
N GLN A 4 -4.99 16.06 -1.77
CA GLN A 4 -6.39 15.64 -1.64
C GLN A 4 -7.36 16.76 -2.03
N MET A 5 -7.03 18.01 -1.69
CA MET A 5 -7.78 19.17 -2.12
C MET A 5 -7.75 19.32 -3.65
N LEU A 6 -6.58 19.09 -4.27
CA LEU A 6 -6.47 19.06 -5.72
C LEU A 6 -7.30 17.93 -6.31
N LEU A 7 -7.33 16.73 -5.70
CA LEU A 7 -8.16 15.62 -6.17
C LEU A 7 -9.65 15.99 -6.24
N ILE A 8 -10.14 16.80 -5.29
CA ILE A 8 -11.53 17.23 -5.24
C ILE A 8 -11.81 18.41 -6.20
N LEU A 9 -10.89 19.39 -6.32
CA LEU A 9 -11.17 20.68 -6.97
C LEU A 9 -10.36 21.00 -8.23
N THR A 10 -9.24 20.31 -8.48
CA THR A 10 -8.14 20.68 -9.42
C THR A 10 -7.30 21.90 -8.99
N LYS A 11 -6.16 22.09 -9.65
CA LYS A 11 -5.26 23.24 -9.49
C LYS A 11 -5.82 24.53 -10.08
N SER A 12 -6.95 24.48 -10.78
CA SER A 12 -7.65 25.67 -11.27
C SER A 12 -8.11 26.58 -10.13
N VAL A 13 -8.29 26.05 -8.90
CA VAL A 13 -8.59 26.85 -7.71
C VAL A 13 -7.55 27.95 -7.45
N ASN A 14 -6.28 27.74 -7.81
CA ASN A 14 -5.24 28.77 -7.69
C ASN A 14 -5.57 30.00 -8.55
N ARG A 15 -6.13 29.80 -9.74
CA ARG A 15 -6.56 30.91 -10.62
C ARG A 15 -7.73 31.70 -9.99
N CYS A 16 -8.58 31.05 -9.19
CA CYS A 16 -9.64 31.74 -8.45
C CYS A 16 -9.05 32.70 -7.42
N PHE A 17 -8.02 32.26 -6.67
CA PHE A 17 -7.30 33.11 -5.72
C PHE A 17 -6.50 34.23 -6.38
N GLU A 18 -5.86 33.97 -7.53
CA GLU A 18 -5.15 35.00 -8.30
C GLU A 18 -6.11 36.10 -8.78
N LYS A 19 -7.31 35.73 -9.23
CA LYS A 19 -8.34 36.68 -9.68
C LYS A 19 -9.03 37.40 -8.51
N ASN A 20 -9.28 36.69 -7.42
CA ASN A 20 -9.92 37.22 -6.22
C ASN A 20 -9.24 36.65 -4.97
N PRO A 21 -8.33 37.40 -4.34
CA PRO A 21 -7.66 36.96 -3.11
C PRO A 21 -8.60 36.68 -1.93
N LYS A 22 -9.85 37.16 -1.98
CA LYS A 22 -10.89 36.91 -0.96
C LYS A 22 -11.80 35.73 -1.30
N PHE A 23 -11.49 34.96 -2.34
CA PHE A 23 -12.27 33.78 -2.71
C PHE A 23 -12.31 32.76 -1.57
N ASP A 24 -13.50 32.32 -1.18
CA ASP A 24 -13.69 31.26 -0.19
C ASP A 24 -13.98 29.93 -0.89
N MET A 25 -13.08 28.96 -0.71
CA MET A 25 -13.21 27.62 -1.28
C MET A 25 -13.92 26.63 -0.35
N ALA A 26 -14.18 26.98 0.91
CA ALA A 26 -14.79 26.07 1.88
C ALA A 26 -16.12 25.46 1.40
N PRO A 27 -17.02 26.22 0.72
CA PRO A 27 -18.25 25.64 0.18
C PRO A 27 -18.01 24.54 -0.86
N LEU A 28 -16.91 24.61 -1.62
CA LEU A 28 -16.56 23.60 -2.63
C LEU A 28 -16.05 22.29 -2.02
N LEU A 29 -15.60 22.34 -0.77
CA LEU A 29 -15.12 21.19 0.00
C LEU A 29 -16.18 20.66 0.98
N GLY A 30 -17.39 21.23 0.97
CA GLY A 30 -18.47 20.80 1.84
C GLY A 30 -18.74 19.30 1.75
N GLY A 31 -18.88 18.63 2.89
CA GLY A 31 -19.13 17.18 2.96
C GLY A 31 -17.88 16.30 2.80
N THR A 32 -16.68 16.88 2.70
CA THR A 32 -15.41 16.12 2.56
C THR A 32 -14.61 16.03 3.86
N ASP A 33 -15.19 16.42 5.00
CA ASP A 33 -14.52 16.41 6.31
C ASP A 33 -13.98 15.03 6.68
N ALA A 34 -14.75 13.97 6.41
CA ALA A 34 -14.35 12.59 6.64
C ALA A 34 -13.12 12.19 5.81
N VAL A 35 -13.04 12.65 4.56
CA VAL A 35 -11.91 12.41 3.65
C VAL A 35 -10.63 13.02 4.20
N PHE A 36 -10.68 14.27 4.67
CA PHE A 36 -9.52 14.94 5.24
C PHE A 36 -9.12 14.37 6.61
N LEU A 37 -10.09 14.04 7.47
CA LEU A 37 -9.83 13.41 8.76
C LEU A 37 -9.18 12.03 8.59
N SER A 38 -9.68 11.23 7.65
CA SER A 38 -9.09 9.93 7.29
C SER A 38 -7.67 10.09 6.78
N LEU A 39 -7.42 11.09 5.92
CA LEU A 39 -6.08 11.37 5.42
C LEU A 39 -5.10 11.75 6.53
N ILE A 40 -5.50 12.63 7.46
CA ILE A 40 -4.68 13.03 8.60
C ILE A 40 -4.30 11.81 9.44
N ARG A 41 -5.27 10.92 9.70
CA ARG A 41 -5.02 9.65 10.39
C ARG A 41 -4.05 8.76 9.61
N ALA A 42 -4.23 8.64 8.29
CA ALA A 42 -3.33 7.85 7.45
C ALA A 42 -1.88 8.36 7.50
N PHE A 43 -1.65 9.67 7.52
CA PHE A 43 -0.30 10.24 7.67
C PHE A 43 0.40 9.84 8.97
N SER A 44 -0.36 9.54 10.02
CA SER A 44 0.20 9.15 11.32
C SER A 44 0.70 7.70 11.36
N TRP A 45 0.17 6.80 10.51
CA TRP A 45 0.38 5.36 10.68
C TRP A 45 0.59 4.55 9.39
N ASN A 46 0.43 5.15 8.21
CA ASN A 46 0.59 4.45 6.93
C ASN A 46 1.91 4.85 6.23
N PRO A 47 2.94 3.98 6.23
CA PRO A 47 4.23 4.31 5.63
C PRO A 47 4.18 4.59 4.14
N ALA A 48 3.19 4.04 3.44
CA ALA A 48 2.94 4.32 2.03
C ALA A 48 2.93 5.83 1.73
N THR A 49 2.45 6.63 2.68
CA THR A 49 2.34 8.09 2.54
C THR A 49 3.68 8.82 2.47
N PHE A 50 4.71 8.37 3.20
CA PHE A 50 6.03 9.00 3.15
C PHE A 50 6.99 8.28 2.21
N LEU A 51 6.76 6.99 1.93
CA LEU A 51 7.52 6.19 0.98
C LEU A 51 7.13 6.45 -0.49
N HIS A 52 6.04 7.20 -0.74
CA HIS A 52 5.48 7.38 -2.08
C HIS A 52 5.25 6.04 -2.79
N ALA A 53 4.72 5.06 -2.06
CA ALA A 53 4.50 3.70 -2.52
C ALA A 53 3.06 3.25 -2.25
N TYR A 54 2.63 2.14 -2.83
CA TYR A 54 1.36 1.50 -2.50
C TYR A 54 1.58 0.03 -2.17
N THR A 55 0.66 -0.56 -1.42
CA THR A 55 0.72 -1.98 -1.04
C THR A 55 -0.14 -2.80 -2.00
N CYS A 56 0.35 -3.95 -2.43
CA CYS A 56 -0.47 -4.90 -3.20
C CYS A 56 -1.11 -5.92 -2.26
N LEU A 57 -2.28 -6.43 -2.62
CA LEU A 57 -2.86 -7.56 -1.91
C LEU A 57 -2.09 -8.84 -2.29
N PRO A 58 -1.55 -9.62 -1.34
CA PRO A 58 -0.78 -10.83 -1.67
C PRO A 58 -1.63 -11.91 -2.36
N LEU A 59 -1.41 -12.14 -3.65
CA LEU A 59 -2.23 -13.06 -4.45
C LEU A 59 -1.35 -13.98 -5.30
N ALA A 60 -1.83 -15.15 -5.68
CA ALA A 60 -1.12 -15.97 -6.65
C ALA A 60 -0.99 -15.21 -8.00
N GLN A 61 0.16 -15.38 -8.68
CA GLN A 61 0.44 -14.71 -9.94
C GLN A 61 -0.67 -14.97 -10.99
N ALA A 62 -1.14 -16.20 -11.08
CA ALA A 62 -2.23 -16.58 -12.00
C ALA A 62 -3.53 -15.82 -11.72
N THR A 63 -3.92 -15.67 -10.44
CA THR A 63 -5.10 -14.90 -10.04
C THR A 63 -4.95 -13.43 -10.41
N ARG A 64 -3.78 -12.85 -10.15
CA ARG A 64 -3.49 -11.46 -10.49
C ARG A 64 -3.52 -11.24 -12.00
N GLN A 65 -2.92 -12.14 -12.78
CA GLN A 65 -2.92 -12.08 -14.25
C GLN A 65 -4.35 -12.17 -14.83
N ALA A 66 -5.21 -13.02 -14.27
CA ALA A 66 -6.61 -13.08 -14.67
C ALA A 66 -7.33 -11.73 -14.46
N ALA A 67 -7.10 -11.10 -13.31
CA ALA A 67 -7.62 -9.76 -13.02
C ALA A 67 -7.03 -8.69 -13.96
N SER A 68 -5.73 -8.70 -14.21
CA SER A 68 -5.07 -7.71 -15.09
C SER A 68 -5.52 -7.83 -16.53
N THR A 69 -5.71 -9.05 -17.04
CA THR A 69 -6.14 -9.30 -18.42
C THR A 69 -7.51 -8.68 -18.68
N VAL A 70 -8.50 -8.94 -17.81
CA VAL A 70 -9.84 -8.37 -18.00
C VAL A 70 -9.88 -6.84 -17.86
N LEU A 71 -9.03 -6.26 -17.01
CA LEU A 71 -8.92 -4.80 -16.93
C LEU A 71 -8.26 -4.21 -18.18
N GLN A 72 -7.27 -4.90 -18.76
CA GLN A 72 -6.59 -4.47 -19.99
C GLN A 72 -7.53 -4.45 -21.20
N ASP A 73 -8.37 -5.49 -21.36
CA ASP A 73 -9.35 -5.56 -22.44
C ASP A 73 -10.30 -4.34 -22.46
N ILE A 74 -10.57 -3.76 -21.29
CA ILE A 74 -11.44 -2.59 -21.13
C ILE A 74 -10.69 -1.27 -21.21
N ALA A 75 -9.42 -1.21 -20.80
CA ALA A 75 -8.59 -0.02 -20.99
C ALA A 75 -8.55 0.39 -22.48
N ASP A 76 -8.56 -0.60 -23.38
CA ASP A 76 -8.57 -0.38 -24.83
C ASP A 76 -9.90 0.21 -25.36
N SER A 77 -10.95 0.26 -24.54
CA SER A 77 -12.29 0.79 -24.90
C SER A 77 -12.51 2.27 -24.50
N GLY A 78 -11.45 2.98 -24.09
CA GLY A 78 -11.52 4.41 -23.73
C GLY A 78 -11.52 4.71 -22.23
N VAL A 79 -11.21 3.71 -21.41
CA VAL A 79 -10.87 3.87 -20.00
C VAL A 79 -9.39 4.21 -19.90
N LEU A 80 -9.06 5.32 -19.24
CA LEU A 80 -7.67 5.77 -19.08
C LEU A 80 -6.93 4.95 -18.03
N PHE A 81 -7.57 4.68 -16.89
CA PHE A 81 -7.04 3.79 -15.85
C PHE A 81 -8.13 2.90 -15.29
N ALA A 82 -7.81 1.62 -15.08
CA ALA A 82 -8.66 0.66 -14.42
C ALA A 82 -7.93 0.10 -13.18
N LEU A 83 -8.58 0.21 -12.02
CA LEU A 83 -8.04 -0.21 -10.73
C LEU A 83 -9.00 -1.20 -10.08
N LEU A 84 -8.49 -2.38 -9.75
CA LEU A 84 -9.15 -3.31 -8.84
C LEU A 84 -8.42 -3.23 -7.49
N MET A 85 -9.17 -2.88 -6.45
CA MET A 85 -8.65 -2.54 -5.13
C MET A 85 -9.34 -3.37 -4.06
N CYS A 86 -8.64 -3.61 -2.96
CA CYS A 86 -9.18 -4.21 -1.74
C CYS A 86 -8.72 -3.36 -0.56
N ASP A 87 -9.65 -2.62 0.07
CA ASP A 87 -9.34 -1.52 0.97
C ASP A 87 -8.28 -0.59 0.34
N HIS A 88 -7.13 -0.42 0.99
CA HIS A 88 -6.00 0.39 0.52
C HIS A 88 -4.98 -0.42 -0.30
N LYS A 89 -5.24 -1.69 -0.59
CA LYS A 89 -4.32 -2.58 -1.31
C LYS A 89 -4.71 -2.73 -2.77
N VAL A 90 -3.72 -2.70 -3.65
CA VAL A 90 -3.92 -2.88 -5.09
C VAL A 90 -3.98 -4.36 -5.44
N ILE A 91 -5.05 -4.80 -6.10
CA ILE A 91 -5.14 -6.13 -6.70
C ILE A 91 -4.60 -6.08 -8.13
N SER A 92 -5.07 -5.13 -8.94
CA SER A 92 -4.58 -4.93 -10.29
C SER A 92 -4.76 -3.47 -10.71
N LEU A 93 -3.82 -2.96 -11.50
CA LEU A 93 -3.83 -1.60 -12.04
C LEU A 93 -3.41 -1.67 -13.50
N VAL A 94 -4.23 -1.09 -14.37
CA VAL A 94 -3.94 -0.98 -15.81
C VAL A 94 -4.17 0.45 -16.26
N GLY A 95 -3.27 0.97 -17.09
CA GLY A 95 -3.42 2.26 -17.76
C GLY A 95 -3.42 2.10 -19.27
N ALA A 96 -4.26 2.87 -19.96
CA ALA A 96 -4.28 2.90 -21.42
C ALA A 96 -2.92 3.36 -21.96
N GLN A 97 -2.51 2.77 -23.10
CA GLN A 97 -1.23 3.08 -23.75
C GLN A 97 -0.02 2.97 -22.81
N LYS A 98 -0.07 2.02 -21.86
CA LYS A 98 0.97 1.80 -20.83
C LYS A 98 1.20 3.01 -19.92
N ALA A 99 0.21 3.89 -19.77
CA ALA A 99 0.29 4.98 -18.81
C ALA A 99 0.40 4.43 -17.38
N THR A 100 1.31 5.00 -16.59
CA THR A 100 1.52 4.63 -15.19
C THR A 100 0.86 5.64 -14.26
N LEU A 101 0.14 5.16 -13.26
CA LEU A 101 -0.44 6.02 -12.23
C LEU A 101 0.52 6.14 -11.05
N HIS A 102 0.77 7.38 -10.60
CA HIS A 102 1.68 7.64 -9.49
C HIS A 102 1.09 7.11 -8.16
N PRO A 103 1.90 6.51 -7.27
CA PRO A 103 1.43 5.99 -5.98
C PRO A 103 0.63 6.99 -5.13
N ASP A 104 1.11 8.24 -5.02
CA ASP A 104 0.36 9.30 -4.32
C ASP A 104 -1.07 9.47 -4.85
N ASP A 105 -1.27 9.41 -6.17
CA ASP A 105 -2.61 9.56 -6.77
C ASP A 105 -3.50 8.35 -6.43
N ILE A 106 -2.93 7.13 -6.39
CA ILE A 106 -3.63 5.90 -5.94
C ILE A 106 -4.06 6.04 -4.48
N LEU A 107 -3.15 6.49 -3.60
CA LEU A 107 -3.42 6.66 -2.17
C LEU A 107 -4.51 7.72 -1.93
N LEU A 108 -4.44 8.85 -2.63
CA LEU A 108 -5.44 9.92 -2.53
C LEU A 108 -6.81 9.46 -3.05
N LEU A 109 -6.84 8.71 -4.15
CA LEU A 109 -8.07 8.15 -4.71
C LEU A 109 -8.70 7.12 -3.78
N ALA A 110 -7.91 6.17 -3.26
CA ALA A 110 -8.38 5.19 -2.29
C ALA A 110 -8.91 5.85 -1.02
N ASN A 111 -8.20 6.86 -0.49
CA ASN A 111 -8.66 7.63 0.67
C ASN A 111 -10.00 8.35 0.39
N PHE A 112 -10.14 8.96 -0.78
CA PHE A 112 -11.38 9.63 -1.20
C PHE A 112 -12.56 8.66 -1.27
N ILE A 113 -12.37 7.52 -1.93
CA ILE A 113 -13.41 6.51 -2.13
C ILE A 113 -13.82 5.88 -0.79
N LEU A 114 -12.86 5.41 0.00
CA LEU A 114 -13.15 4.68 1.24
C LEU A 114 -13.73 5.56 2.35
N SER A 115 -13.45 6.87 2.30
CA SER A 115 -13.95 7.84 3.29
C SER A 115 -15.28 8.50 2.90
N SER A 116 -15.85 8.14 1.75
CA SER A 116 -17.12 8.70 1.26
C SER A 116 -18.17 7.60 1.12
N GLU A 117 -19.15 7.60 2.02
CA GLU A 117 -20.17 6.54 2.14
C GLU A 117 -21.07 6.42 0.89
N SER A 118 -21.22 7.50 0.12
CA SER A 118 -21.99 7.53 -1.13
C SER A 118 -21.49 6.50 -2.15
N PHE A 119 -20.19 6.19 -2.16
CA PHE A 119 -19.61 5.20 -3.07
C PHE A 119 -19.99 3.76 -2.73
N ARG A 120 -20.36 3.48 -1.47
CA ARG A 120 -20.68 2.12 -1.01
C ARG A 120 -22.13 1.73 -1.27
N THR A 121 -23.03 2.72 -1.31
CA THR A 121 -24.48 2.49 -1.35
C THR A 121 -25.04 2.41 -2.76
N SER A 122 -24.36 2.96 -3.76
CA SER A 122 -24.80 2.91 -5.16
C SER A 122 -23.64 3.03 -6.14
N GLU A 123 -23.88 2.63 -7.39
CA GLU A 123 -22.93 2.90 -8.47
C GLU A 123 -22.74 4.40 -8.61
N SER A 124 -21.48 4.82 -8.58
CA SER A 124 -21.15 6.24 -8.58
C SER A 124 -20.44 6.64 -9.87
N PHE A 125 -20.58 7.92 -10.20
CA PHE A 125 -19.81 8.55 -11.26
C PHE A 125 -19.51 9.99 -10.84
N SER A 126 -18.26 10.23 -10.47
CA SER A 126 -17.88 11.49 -9.82
C SER A 126 -16.65 12.12 -10.47
N PRO A 127 -16.65 13.45 -10.66
CA PRO A 127 -15.46 14.15 -11.14
C PRO A 127 -14.36 14.11 -10.08
N ILE A 128 -13.15 13.77 -10.48
CA ILE A 128 -11.94 13.79 -9.66
C ILE A 128 -10.77 14.36 -10.46
N CYS A 129 -9.73 14.79 -9.79
CA CYS A 129 -8.47 15.17 -10.41
C CYS A 129 -7.36 14.25 -9.91
N LEU A 130 -6.37 13.98 -10.75
CA LEU A 130 -5.19 13.21 -10.37
C LEU A 130 -4.00 14.17 -10.30
N PRO A 131 -3.59 14.63 -9.12
CA PRO A 131 -2.59 15.71 -8.96
C PRO A 131 -1.24 15.44 -9.63
N ARG A 132 -0.78 14.18 -9.68
CA ARG A 132 0.51 13.81 -10.28
C ARG A 132 0.38 13.49 -11.77
N TYR A 133 -0.77 13.00 -12.20
CA TYR A 133 -1.04 12.75 -13.62
C TYR A 133 -1.35 14.04 -14.40
N ASN A 134 -2.40 14.77 -14.01
CA ASN A 134 -2.75 16.06 -14.62
C ASN A 134 -3.52 16.93 -13.61
N PRO A 135 -2.84 17.86 -12.91
CA PRO A 135 -3.46 18.66 -11.86
C PRO A 135 -4.46 19.71 -12.37
N MET A 136 -4.56 19.91 -13.70
CA MET A 136 -5.39 20.97 -14.30
C MET A 136 -6.72 20.46 -14.86
N ALA A 137 -6.90 19.14 -14.98
CA ALA A 137 -8.06 18.55 -15.63
C ALA A 137 -8.82 17.62 -14.66
N PHE A 138 -10.14 17.60 -14.82
CA PHE A 138 -10.97 16.55 -14.24
C PHE A 138 -10.93 15.30 -15.11
N LEU A 139 -10.92 14.16 -14.44
CA LEU A 139 -11.36 12.88 -14.93
C LEU A 139 -12.67 12.53 -14.23
N TYR A 140 -13.34 11.50 -14.72
CA TYR A 140 -14.53 10.94 -14.08
C TYR A 140 -14.21 9.54 -13.58
N ALA A 141 -14.46 9.32 -12.30
CA ALA A 141 -14.31 8.04 -11.65
C ALA A 141 -15.66 7.34 -11.58
N TYR A 142 -15.77 6.21 -12.27
CA TYR A 142 -16.82 5.23 -12.03
C TYR A 142 -16.36 4.27 -10.95
N VAL A 143 -17.08 4.18 -9.84
CA VAL A 143 -16.73 3.31 -8.70
C VAL A 143 -17.85 2.34 -8.41
N HIS A 144 -17.48 1.06 -8.24
CA HIS A 144 -18.39 -0.01 -7.88
C HIS A 144 -17.75 -0.95 -6.85
N PHE A 145 -18.42 -1.20 -5.74
CA PHE A 145 -18.03 -2.19 -4.73
C PHE A 145 -18.63 -3.56 -5.07
N PHE A 146 -17.80 -4.60 -5.08
CA PHE A 146 -18.25 -5.99 -5.23
C PHE A 146 -18.64 -6.61 -3.89
N ASP A 147 -17.99 -6.18 -2.80
CA ASP A 147 -18.28 -6.52 -1.42
C ASP A 147 -17.86 -5.37 -0.48
N GLU A 148 -17.74 -5.61 0.83
CA GLU A 148 -17.39 -4.57 1.81
C GLU A 148 -15.98 -3.97 1.61
N ASN A 149 -15.05 -4.71 1.01
CA ASN A 149 -13.64 -4.30 0.92
C ASN A 149 -13.15 -4.14 -0.52
N THR A 150 -13.75 -4.87 -1.46
CA THR A 150 -13.28 -4.99 -2.84
C THR A 150 -14.06 -4.08 -3.76
N TYR A 151 -13.36 -3.23 -4.51
CA TYR A 151 -13.98 -2.26 -5.42
C TYR A 151 -13.20 -2.08 -6.72
N LEU A 152 -13.95 -1.79 -7.77
CA LEU A 152 -13.46 -1.39 -9.08
C LEU A 152 -13.53 0.13 -9.22
N THR A 153 -12.48 0.72 -9.76
CA THR A 153 -12.47 2.12 -10.19
C THR A 153 -12.04 2.23 -11.64
N LEU A 154 -12.90 2.80 -12.49
CA LEU A 154 -12.60 3.09 -13.90
C LEU A 154 -12.53 4.61 -14.07
N LEU A 155 -11.39 5.10 -14.55
CA LEU A 155 -11.14 6.52 -14.76
C LEU A 155 -11.19 6.84 -16.25
N THR A 156 -11.94 7.87 -16.63
CA THR A 156 -12.07 8.31 -18.03
C THR A 156 -12.10 9.83 -18.13
N PRO A 157 -11.60 10.44 -19.22
CA PRO A 157 -11.80 11.86 -19.47
C PRO A 157 -13.23 12.19 -19.96
N ARG A 158 -14.03 11.17 -20.34
CA ARG A 158 -15.37 11.36 -20.89
C ARG A 158 -16.43 11.55 -19.81
N SER A 159 -17.11 12.68 -19.82
CA SER A 159 -18.20 12.99 -18.88
C SER A 159 -19.51 12.25 -19.16
N ASP A 160 -19.62 11.60 -20.32
CA ASP A 160 -20.83 10.92 -20.81
C ASP A 160 -20.72 9.39 -20.81
N ALA A 161 -19.61 8.84 -20.28
CA ALA A 161 -19.30 7.41 -20.40
C ALA A 161 -19.98 6.52 -19.34
N PHE A 162 -20.91 7.04 -18.53
CA PHE A 162 -21.50 6.29 -17.42
C PHE A 162 -22.04 4.91 -17.82
N PHE A 163 -22.83 4.84 -18.90
CA PHE A 163 -23.44 3.60 -19.37
C PHE A 163 -22.40 2.64 -19.97
N ASP A 164 -21.45 3.14 -20.76
CA ASP A 164 -20.34 2.36 -21.30
C ASP A 164 -19.52 1.69 -20.18
N LEU A 165 -19.25 2.43 -19.10
CA LEU A 165 -18.50 1.95 -17.94
C LEU A 165 -19.31 0.96 -17.10
N LYS A 166 -20.63 1.15 -17.02
CA LYS A 166 -21.53 0.20 -16.35
C LYS A 166 -21.56 -1.15 -17.06
N ASP A 167 -21.63 -1.15 -18.39
CA ASP A 167 -21.56 -2.38 -19.19
C ASP A 167 -20.18 -3.04 -19.07
N SER A 168 -19.12 -2.22 -19.05
CA SER A 168 -17.75 -2.69 -18.83
C SER A 168 -17.57 -3.33 -17.46
N ARG A 169 -18.11 -2.72 -16.40
CA ARG A 169 -18.13 -3.29 -15.05
C ARG A 169 -18.84 -4.63 -15.01
N ALA A 170 -19.97 -4.79 -15.71
CA ALA A 170 -20.69 -6.07 -15.77
C ALA A 170 -19.85 -7.18 -16.41
N ARG A 171 -19.12 -6.87 -17.50
CA ARG A 171 -18.18 -7.81 -18.13
C ARG A 171 -17.02 -8.18 -17.20
N ILE A 172 -16.43 -7.19 -16.51
CA ILE A 172 -15.37 -7.43 -15.51
C ILE A 172 -15.88 -8.39 -14.44
N GLN A 173 -17.04 -8.09 -13.88
CA GLN A 173 -17.63 -8.88 -12.80
C GLN A 173 -17.82 -10.36 -13.20
N ASP A 174 -18.34 -10.62 -14.40
CA ASP A 174 -18.54 -11.98 -14.90
C ASP A 174 -17.21 -12.76 -15.00
N VAL A 175 -16.16 -12.13 -15.53
CA VAL A 175 -14.84 -12.77 -15.64
C VAL A 175 -14.21 -12.98 -14.26
N LEU A 176 -14.28 -12.00 -13.36
CA LEU A 176 -13.73 -12.10 -12.00
C LEU A 176 -14.41 -13.23 -11.19
N LEU A 177 -15.71 -13.44 -11.40
CA LEU A 177 -16.45 -14.55 -10.79
C LEU A 177 -16.04 -15.89 -11.41
N LYS A 178 -16.01 -16.01 -12.73
CA LYS A 178 -15.62 -17.26 -13.43
C LYS A 178 -14.19 -17.69 -13.15
N SER A 179 -13.29 -16.74 -12.94
CA SER A 179 -11.87 -16.99 -12.63
C SER A 179 -11.58 -17.11 -11.12
N ASN A 180 -12.62 -17.05 -10.27
CA ASN A 180 -12.51 -17.11 -8.80
C ASN A 180 -11.61 -16.02 -8.16
N VAL A 181 -11.37 -14.91 -8.85
CA VAL A 181 -10.51 -13.83 -8.33
C VAL A 181 -11.09 -13.24 -7.05
N LEU A 182 -12.40 -12.97 -7.01
CA LEU A 182 -13.04 -12.39 -5.82
C LEU A 182 -12.97 -13.31 -4.59
N LEU A 183 -13.12 -14.63 -4.80
CA LEU A 183 -12.97 -15.61 -3.72
C LEU A 183 -11.53 -15.65 -3.19
N GLU A 184 -10.55 -15.59 -4.08
CA GLU A 184 -9.14 -15.57 -3.68
C GLU A 184 -8.74 -14.28 -2.95
N VAL A 185 -9.33 -13.14 -3.33
CA VAL A 185 -9.18 -11.86 -2.62
C VAL A 185 -9.70 -11.97 -1.19
N GLN A 186 -10.90 -12.53 -1.01
CA GLN A 186 -11.49 -12.73 0.31
C GLN A 186 -10.67 -13.69 1.17
N ARG A 187 -10.13 -14.77 0.58
CA ARG A 187 -9.22 -15.68 1.28
C ARG A 187 -7.93 -14.96 1.70
N SER A 188 -7.33 -14.19 0.79
CA SER A 188 -6.11 -13.44 1.06
C SER A 188 -6.26 -12.40 2.17
N LEU A 189 -7.43 -11.81 2.35
CA LEU A 189 -7.70 -10.87 3.44
C LEU A 189 -7.52 -11.52 4.83
N HIS A 190 -7.90 -12.80 4.96
CA HIS A 190 -7.88 -13.53 6.21
C HIS A 190 -6.56 -14.27 6.45
N GLU A 191 -5.96 -14.81 5.40
CA GLU A 191 -4.84 -15.76 5.51
C GLU A 191 -3.46 -15.15 5.21
N ASN A 192 -3.36 -14.15 4.31
CA ASN A 192 -2.07 -13.76 3.71
C ASN A 192 -1.52 -12.42 4.23
N VAL A 193 -1.44 -12.24 5.55
CA VAL A 193 -0.63 -11.15 6.12
C VAL A 193 0.79 -11.68 6.27
N LEU A 194 1.77 -11.11 5.56
CA LEU A 194 3.18 -11.41 5.82
C LEU A 194 3.52 -11.03 7.25
N ARG A 195 3.91 -12.00 8.07
CA ARG A 195 4.25 -11.74 9.47
C ARG A 195 5.73 -11.96 9.73
N VAL A 196 6.20 -11.43 10.85
CA VAL A 196 7.62 -11.53 11.20
C VAL A 196 7.96 -12.98 11.52
N GLU A 197 7.01 -13.69 12.12
CA GLU A 197 7.08 -15.12 12.40
C GLU A 197 7.29 -16.00 11.15
N ASP A 198 6.91 -15.53 9.97
CA ASP A 198 7.02 -16.30 8.73
C ASP A 198 8.40 -16.16 8.06
N VAL A 199 9.27 -15.28 8.58
CA VAL A 199 10.63 -15.11 8.05
C VAL A 199 11.41 -16.40 8.31
N PRO A 200 11.96 -17.06 7.26
CA PRO A 200 12.66 -18.33 7.42
C PRO A 200 13.78 -18.26 8.49
N ILE A 201 13.86 -19.26 9.36
CA ILE A 201 14.90 -19.35 10.38
C ILE A 201 16.02 -20.24 9.86
N ASP A 202 17.26 -19.78 10.02
CA ASP A 202 18.46 -20.55 9.64
C ASP A 202 18.63 -21.74 10.61
N PRO A 203 18.59 -23.01 10.15
CA PRO A 203 18.67 -24.18 11.04
C PRO A 203 19.94 -24.21 11.90
N THR A 204 21.01 -23.54 11.49
CA THR A 204 22.27 -23.45 12.24
C THR A 204 22.23 -22.54 13.47
N SER A 205 21.15 -21.78 13.66
CA SER A 205 20.94 -20.92 14.83
C SER A 205 20.25 -21.62 16.01
N GLN A 206 19.80 -22.86 15.84
CA GLN A 206 19.41 -23.75 16.94
C GLN A 206 20.64 -24.48 17.49
N SER A 207 21.53 -23.75 18.16
CA SER A 207 22.63 -24.34 18.92
C SER A 207 22.73 -23.69 20.29
N THR A 208 21.76 -24.00 21.16
CA THR A 208 21.95 -24.29 22.59
C THR A 208 20.61 -24.56 23.29
N SER A 209 20.02 -25.73 23.04
CA SER A 209 19.37 -26.51 24.10
C SER A 209 19.29 -27.96 23.65
N ALA A 210 19.87 -28.86 24.46
CA ALA A 210 19.94 -30.29 24.18
C ALA A 210 18.53 -30.92 24.11
N PRO A 211 18.35 -32.02 23.36
CA PRO A 211 17.05 -32.67 23.23
C PRO A 211 16.79 -33.60 24.42
N ALA A 212 15.60 -33.55 25.02
CA ALA A 212 15.07 -34.65 25.81
C ALA A 212 13.55 -34.78 25.66
N GLN A 213 13.19 -35.75 24.82
CA GLN A 213 12.19 -36.80 25.03
C GLN A 213 10.69 -36.47 25.06
N SER A 214 10.02 -37.26 24.24
CA SER A 214 8.59 -37.54 24.16
C SER A 214 7.89 -37.72 25.50
N SER A 215 6.83 -36.94 25.72
CA SER A 215 5.66 -37.39 26.47
C SER A 215 4.40 -36.77 25.86
N GLN A 216 3.51 -37.64 25.41
CA GLN A 216 2.15 -37.35 24.99
C GLN A 216 1.37 -36.68 26.13
N GLY A 217 0.49 -35.73 25.76
CA GLY A 217 -0.71 -35.42 26.54
C GLY A 217 -0.73 -34.07 27.26
N LEU A 218 -1.73 -33.27 26.84
CA LEU A 218 -2.50 -32.30 27.62
C LEU A 218 -1.87 -30.92 27.92
N ASN A 219 -2.66 -29.91 27.56
CA ASN A 219 -2.66 -28.50 27.99
C ASN A 219 -1.48 -27.63 27.52
N SER A 220 -1.66 -27.04 26.33
CA SER A 220 -0.95 -25.84 25.91
C SER A 220 -1.40 -24.64 26.76
N GLN A 221 -0.81 -24.49 27.95
CA GLN A 221 -0.67 -23.16 28.56
C GLN A 221 0.48 -22.43 27.87
N PRO A 222 0.31 -21.18 27.43
CA PRO A 222 1.42 -20.41 26.91
C PRO A 222 2.33 -20.04 28.07
N LEU A 223 3.55 -20.59 28.07
CA LEU A 223 4.63 -20.15 28.95
C LEU A 223 4.91 -18.67 28.67
N SER A 224 4.72 -17.86 29.69
CA SER A 224 5.21 -16.49 29.81
C SER A 224 6.74 -16.48 29.71
N SER A 225 7.28 -15.78 28.72
CA SER A 225 8.67 -15.32 28.72
C SER A 225 8.74 -13.92 28.14
N ASP A 226 8.65 -12.95 29.06
CA ASP A 226 8.77 -11.49 28.91
C ASP A 226 10.15 -10.99 28.42
N GLU A 227 10.93 -11.78 27.67
CA GLU A 227 12.31 -11.42 27.27
C GLU A 227 12.63 -11.59 25.77
N ALA A 228 11.63 -11.92 24.94
CA ALA A 228 11.78 -11.93 23.48
C ALA A 228 11.00 -10.77 22.85
N ILE A 229 11.49 -9.54 23.04
CA ILE A 229 10.93 -8.37 22.35
C ILE A 229 11.45 -8.39 20.91
N GLY A 230 10.62 -8.91 20.00
CA GLY A 230 10.88 -9.06 18.57
C GLY A 230 10.59 -10.50 18.12
N GLY A 231 9.94 -10.69 16.95
CA GLY A 231 9.70 -12.01 16.36
C GLY A 231 10.99 -12.75 15.99
N PRO A 232 10.97 -13.79 15.13
CA PRO A 232 12.16 -14.58 14.82
C PRO A 232 13.36 -13.71 14.48
N ALA A 233 14.47 -13.97 15.19
CA ALA A 233 15.73 -13.26 15.08
C ALA A 233 15.72 -11.76 15.48
N GLY A 234 14.73 -11.28 16.24
CA GLY A 234 14.75 -9.92 16.80
C GLY A 234 14.25 -8.83 15.85
N LEU A 235 13.57 -9.19 14.76
CA LEU A 235 12.81 -8.26 13.92
C LEU A 235 11.52 -7.88 14.66
N TRP A 236 11.25 -6.58 14.81
CA TRP A 236 10.16 -6.16 15.69
C TRP A 236 8.78 -6.19 15.02
N HIS A 237 8.63 -5.73 13.77
CA HIS A 237 7.29 -5.54 13.19
C HIS A 237 7.27 -5.60 11.65
N PHE A 238 6.31 -6.34 11.09
CA PHE A 238 5.58 -5.94 9.87
C PHE A 238 4.32 -5.26 10.39
N ILE A 239 4.39 -3.93 10.46
CA ILE A 239 3.47 -2.98 11.12
C ILE A 239 2.15 -3.59 11.62
N TYR A 240 2.14 -3.92 12.92
CA TYR A 240 0.95 -4.24 13.71
C TYR A 240 0.89 -3.31 14.93
N LYS A 241 -0.33 -2.98 15.36
CA LYS A 241 -0.64 -1.94 16.36
C LYS A 241 -0.05 -2.27 17.75
N SER A 242 0.87 -1.43 18.23
CA SER A 242 1.47 -1.47 19.58
C SER A 242 1.61 -0.04 20.14
N VAL A 243 1.71 0.10 21.46
CA VAL A 243 1.86 1.41 22.17
C VAL A 243 3.14 2.16 21.74
N TYR A 244 4.15 1.43 21.25
CA TYR A 244 5.43 1.99 20.77
C TYR A 244 5.41 2.44 19.30
N LEU A 245 4.27 2.29 18.59
CA LEU A 245 4.20 2.47 17.14
C LEU A 245 4.38 3.93 16.71
N ASP A 246 3.86 4.88 17.47
CA ASP A 246 4.02 6.31 17.16
C ASP A 246 5.49 6.75 17.22
N GLN A 247 6.25 6.26 18.20
CA GLN A 247 7.67 6.55 18.33
C GLN A 247 8.46 5.90 17.19
N LEU A 248 8.13 4.65 16.85
CA LEU A 248 8.77 3.90 15.79
C LEU A 248 8.47 4.48 14.40
N TYR A 249 7.24 4.90 14.15
CA TYR A 249 6.84 5.54 12.90
C TYR A 249 7.56 6.87 12.69
N LYS A 250 7.67 7.69 13.74
CA LYS A 250 8.52 8.90 13.72
C LYS A 250 9.99 8.57 13.47
N ALA A 251 10.49 7.45 13.98
CA ALA A 251 11.84 6.98 13.71
C ALA A 251 12.03 6.67 12.22
N TYR A 252 11.12 5.91 11.61
CA TYR A 252 11.11 5.64 10.18
C TYR A 252 11.09 6.93 9.35
N GLN A 253 10.22 7.89 9.68
CA GLN A 253 10.16 9.19 8.99
C GLN A 253 11.47 9.99 9.09
N LYS A 254 12.10 10.02 10.27
CA LYS A 254 13.40 10.70 10.48
C LYS A 254 14.52 10.04 9.68
N VAL A 255 14.55 8.72 9.64
CA VAL A 255 15.55 7.98 8.86
C VAL A 255 15.30 8.19 7.37
N TYR A 256 14.06 8.09 6.90
CA TYR A 256 13.69 8.37 5.51
C TYR A 256 14.11 9.77 5.06
N ALA A 257 13.77 10.81 5.84
CA ALA A 257 14.17 12.18 5.55
C ALA A 257 15.69 12.35 5.49
N SER A 258 16.42 11.67 6.37
CA SER A 258 17.88 11.68 6.36
C SER A 258 18.47 10.92 5.17
N MET A 259 17.89 9.79 4.78
CA MET A 259 18.37 8.97 3.67
C MET A 259 18.14 9.66 2.31
N HIS A 260 17.14 10.54 2.22
CA HIS A 260 16.77 11.30 1.02
C HIS A 260 17.18 12.79 1.06
N ASP A 261 18.03 13.19 2.01
CA ASP A 261 18.50 14.57 2.08
C ASP A 261 19.34 14.92 0.84
N LYS A 262 18.86 15.92 0.09
CA LYS A 262 19.48 16.37 -1.16
C LYS A 262 20.79 17.11 -0.92
N ALA A 263 21.00 17.69 0.25
CA ALA A 263 22.20 18.46 0.56
C ALA A 263 23.45 17.59 0.73
N THR A 264 23.27 16.38 1.25
CA THR A 264 24.34 15.41 1.52
C THR A 264 24.41 14.28 0.47
N GLY A 265 23.39 14.19 -0.39
CA GLY A 265 23.20 13.09 -1.33
C GLY A 265 22.59 11.87 -0.63
N PRO A 266 21.89 10.97 -1.35
CA PRO A 266 21.20 9.88 -0.69
C PRO A 266 22.20 8.94 -0.03
N HIS A 267 22.07 8.76 1.29
CA HIS A 267 22.87 7.77 2.01
C HIS A 267 22.45 6.38 1.53
N LYS A 268 23.41 5.58 1.06
CA LYS A 268 23.09 4.22 0.59
C LYS A 268 22.76 3.27 1.75
N THR A 269 23.37 3.45 2.91
CA THR A 269 23.11 2.62 4.09
C THR A 269 23.33 3.43 5.36
N GLN A 270 22.46 3.27 6.36
CA GLN A 270 22.66 3.80 7.70
C GLN A 270 22.36 2.73 8.76
N PHE A 271 23.14 2.74 9.84
CA PHE A 271 22.89 1.97 11.05
C PHE A 271 22.91 2.95 12.22
N ARG A 272 21.77 3.13 12.89
CA ARG A 272 21.61 4.07 14.00
C ARG A 272 21.13 3.33 15.23
N ARG A 273 21.83 3.50 16.34
CA ARG A 273 21.46 2.95 17.64
C ARG A 273 20.97 4.07 18.55
N THR A 274 19.81 3.88 19.15
CA THR A 274 19.27 4.70 20.24
C THR A 274 19.21 3.84 21.52
N GLU A 275 18.75 4.44 22.62
CA GLU A 275 18.50 3.69 23.87
C GLU A 275 17.36 2.68 23.70
N ASP A 276 16.38 2.99 22.84
CA ASP A 276 15.14 2.21 22.70
C ASP A 276 15.17 1.21 21.53
N TYR A 277 15.95 1.46 20.47
CA TYR A 277 15.96 0.64 19.26
C TYR A 277 17.22 0.81 18.41
N VAL A 278 17.41 -0.10 17.46
CA VAL A 278 18.37 0.03 16.36
C VAL A 278 17.63 0.14 15.04
N MET A 279 17.97 1.14 14.22
CA MET A 279 17.47 1.28 12.84
C MET A 279 18.57 0.91 11.85
N LEU A 280 18.25 -0.01 10.94
CA LEU A 280 19.00 -0.21 9.72
C LEU A 280 18.17 0.30 8.54
N SER A 281 18.77 1.13 7.69
CA SER A 281 18.17 1.54 6.42
C SER A 281 19.13 1.34 5.27
N TRP A 282 18.59 0.95 4.13
CA TRP A 282 19.35 0.63 2.92
C TRP A 282 18.56 1.05 1.68
N ILE A 283 19.16 1.89 0.83
CA ILE A 283 18.66 2.25 -0.49
C ILE A 283 19.57 1.64 -1.56
N THR A 284 18.96 0.95 -2.53
CA THR A 284 19.61 0.52 -3.77
C THR A 284 18.92 1.18 -4.98
N GLN A 285 19.27 0.75 -6.19
CA GLN A 285 18.56 1.16 -7.41
C GLN A 285 17.18 0.51 -7.51
N ASP A 286 17.03 -0.67 -6.91
CA ASP A 286 15.90 -1.57 -7.10
C ASP A 286 14.87 -1.52 -5.97
N PHE A 287 15.36 -1.32 -4.76
CA PHE A 287 14.53 -1.33 -3.57
C PHE A 287 15.08 -0.41 -2.49
N GLU A 288 14.19 -0.14 -1.55
CA GLU A 288 14.48 0.56 -0.33
C GLU A 288 13.95 -0.25 0.86
N LEU A 289 14.79 -0.41 1.88
CA LEU A 289 14.49 -1.18 3.09
C LEU A 289 14.74 -0.34 4.33
N TYR A 290 13.76 -0.36 5.23
CA TYR A 290 13.89 0.16 6.58
C TYR A 290 13.50 -0.92 7.58
N ALA A 291 14.37 -1.18 8.55
CA ALA A 291 14.14 -2.20 9.56
C ALA A 291 14.51 -1.68 10.95
N ALA A 292 13.67 -2.04 11.91
CA ALA A 292 13.88 -1.77 13.32
C ALA A 292 14.16 -3.05 14.10
N PHE A 293 15.15 -2.96 14.98
CA PHE A 293 15.65 -4.06 15.79
C PHE A 293 15.71 -3.65 17.26
N SER A 294 15.85 -4.65 18.14
CA SER A 294 16.17 -4.45 19.54
C SER A 294 17.38 -3.52 19.73
N PRO A 295 17.40 -2.66 20.76
CA PRO A 295 18.52 -1.76 21.03
C PRO A 295 19.85 -2.51 21.23
N LEU A 296 19.80 -3.80 21.58
CA LEU A 296 20.98 -4.65 21.78
C LEU A 296 21.50 -5.30 20.50
N ALA A 297 20.77 -5.21 19.38
CA ALA A 297 21.14 -5.86 18.13
C ALA A 297 22.49 -5.36 17.60
N ASP A 298 23.36 -6.30 17.21
CA ASP A 298 24.60 -5.96 16.55
C ASP A 298 24.40 -5.72 15.05
N LYS A 299 25.27 -4.90 14.47
CA LYS A 299 25.20 -4.51 13.06
C LYS A 299 25.28 -5.71 12.11
N THR A 300 26.07 -6.73 12.45
CA THR A 300 26.28 -7.90 11.59
C THR A 300 25.02 -8.77 11.58
N GLN A 301 24.41 -9.01 12.74
CA GLN A 301 23.12 -9.71 12.86
C GLN A 301 22.02 -8.95 12.12
N ALA A 302 21.89 -7.63 12.33
CA ALA A 302 20.89 -6.81 11.65
C ALA A 302 20.99 -6.92 10.12
N ILE A 303 22.21 -6.82 9.56
CA ILE A 303 22.46 -7.00 8.12
C ILE A 303 22.07 -8.41 7.66
N LYS A 304 22.45 -9.45 8.40
CA LYS A 304 22.10 -10.85 8.07
C LYS A 304 20.58 -11.06 8.03
N ILE A 305 19.84 -10.46 8.95
CA ILE A 305 18.37 -10.54 8.98
C ILE A 305 17.77 -9.79 7.80
N CYS A 306 18.23 -8.57 7.52
CA CYS A 306 17.75 -7.80 6.38
C CYS A 306 17.98 -8.52 5.04
N ASN A 307 19.16 -9.12 4.83
CA ASN A 307 19.43 -9.92 3.64
C ASN A 307 18.45 -11.09 3.50
N ARG A 308 18.09 -11.71 4.62
CA ARG A 308 17.13 -12.82 4.66
C ARG A 308 15.71 -12.36 4.33
N VAL A 309 15.29 -11.23 4.89
CA VAL A 309 14.00 -10.61 4.54
C VAL A 309 13.97 -10.26 3.05
N CYS A 310 15.04 -9.68 2.50
CA CYS A 310 15.14 -9.41 1.07
C CYS A 310 14.99 -10.70 0.24
N GLN A 311 15.67 -11.79 0.61
CA GLN A 311 15.54 -13.06 -0.10
C GLN A 311 14.13 -13.64 0.01
N TRP A 312 13.54 -13.62 1.21
CA TRP A 312 12.17 -14.11 1.41
C TRP A 312 11.14 -13.31 0.60
N ILE A 313 11.28 -11.99 0.54
CA ILE A 313 10.42 -11.13 -0.27
C ILE A 313 10.62 -11.38 -1.77
N ARG A 314 11.84 -11.68 -2.22
CA ARG A 314 12.12 -12.10 -3.61
C ARG A 314 11.41 -13.41 -3.95
N ASP A 315 11.44 -14.39 -3.06
CA ASP A 315 10.74 -15.66 -3.28
C ASP A 315 9.21 -15.48 -3.36
N LEU A 316 8.69 -14.36 -2.86
CA LEU A 316 7.28 -13.97 -2.86
C LEU A 316 6.95 -12.85 -3.85
N GLU A 317 7.90 -12.42 -4.69
CA GLU A 317 7.80 -11.17 -5.44
C GLU A 317 6.55 -11.13 -6.34
N ASP A 318 6.32 -12.23 -7.08
CA ASP A 318 5.15 -12.42 -7.94
C ASP A 318 3.81 -12.36 -7.20
N ARG A 319 3.83 -12.57 -5.88
CA ARG A 319 2.63 -12.52 -5.04
C ARG A 319 2.36 -11.14 -4.49
N VAL A 320 3.41 -10.39 -4.14
CA VAL A 320 3.29 -9.18 -3.29
C VAL A 320 3.60 -7.88 -4.03
N PHE A 321 4.09 -7.95 -5.27
CA PHE A 321 4.27 -6.80 -6.13
C PHE A 321 3.43 -6.90 -7.41
N ILE A 322 3.20 -5.75 -8.03
CA ILE A 322 2.63 -5.61 -9.37
C ILE A 322 3.73 -5.05 -10.25
N TYR A 323 4.13 -5.82 -11.27
CA TYR A 323 5.09 -5.35 -12.25
C TYR A 323 4.37 -4.54 -13.33
N GLY A 324 4.87 -3.34 -13.63
CA GLY A 324 4.92 -2.89 -15.02
C GLY A 324 6.02 -3.69 -15.75
N GLU A 325 6.11 -3.65 -17.08
CA GLU A 325 7.07 -4.47 -17.87
C GLU A 325 8.56 -4.41 -17.44
N SER A 326 8.96 -3.55 -16.50
CA SER A 326 10.28 -3.58 -15.87
C SER A 326 10.34 -4.56 -14.68
N THR A 327 10.93 -5.72 -14.92
CA THR A 327 11.51 -6.58 -13.87
C THR A 327 12.56 -5.81 -13.08
N ILE A 328 12.53 -5.93 -11.76
CA ILE A 328 13.57 -5.38 -10.87
C ILE A 328 14.86 -6.15 -11.15
N ALA A 329 15.91 -5.44 -11.57
CA ALA A 329 17.20 -6.02 -11.95
C ALA A 329 18.20 -5.78 -10.82
N TRP A 330 18.09 -6.61 -9.78
CA TRP A 330 18.88 -6.54 -8.56
C TRP A 330 20.39 -6.75 -8.72
#